data_AF-A0AAW1I8T9-F1
#
_entry.id   AF-A0AAW1I8T9-F1
#
_cell.length_a   1.000
_cell.length_b   1.000
_cell.length_c   1.000
_cell.angle_alpha   90.00
_cell.angle_beta   90.00
_cell.angle_gamma   90.00
#
_symmetry.space_group_name_H-M   'P 1'
#
loop_
_entity.id
_entity.type
_entity.pdbx_description
1 polymer ?
#
loop_
_entity_poly.entity_id
_entity_poly.type
_entity_poly.pdbx_seq_one_letter_code
_entity_poly.pdbx_strand_id
1 'polypeptide(L)'
;MFVLSFSQFLKLSGWESNTLEESLLDLGAGDGEVTARLAKAYKRVYVTEVSNTMQNLLRHRGFEILPVETWYEHRKFNTISCLNVLDRCDRPLELLNHIGDSLAPNGTILLAIVLPFSSYVEFGSKDHKPRELLHVKGSSFEEQVKSLVIDVFDPLGFELISWSRVPYLCEGDLNQSYYWLDDAVFLLKKKM
;
A
#
# COMPACT_ATOMS: atom_id res chain seq x y z
N MET A 1 5.08 -7.31 -9.13
CA MET A 1 5.95 -7.38 -7.93
C MET A 1 5.28 -8.28 -6.89
N PHE A 2 6.05 -9.07 -6.14
CA PHE A 2 5.52 -9.85 -5.02
C PHE A 2 5.70 -9.06 -3.73
N VAL A 3 4.67 -9.03 -2.88
CA VAL A 3 4.73 -8.40 -1.55
C VAL A 3 4.50 -9.47 -0.48
N LEU A 4 3.35 -10.15 -0.53
CA LEU A 4 3.02 -11.22 0.40
C LEU A 4 2.12 -12.29 -0.22
N SER A 5 2.23 -13.51 0.30
CA SER A 5 1.30 -14.60 0.03
C SER A 5 0.02 -14.44 0.84
N PHE A 6 -1.03 -15.18 0.47
CA PHE A 6 -2.27 -15.18 1.25
C PHE A 6 -2.07 -15.72 2.68
N SER A 7 -1.19 -16.71 2.88
CA SER A 7 -0.89 -17.23 4.22
C SER A 7 -0.11 -16.24 5.08
N GLN A 8 0.79 -15.47 4.47
CA GLN A 8 1.48 -14.36 5.14
C GLN A 8 0.49 -13.25 5.53
N PHE A 9 -0.46 -12.94 4.64
CA PHE A 9 -1.53 -11.98 4.94
C PHE A 9 -2.36 -12.41 6.14
N LEU A 10 -2.87 -13.64 6.16
CA LEU A 10 -3.65 -14.17 7.29
C LEU A 10 -2.84 -14.17 8.60
N LYS A 11 -1.55 -14.51 8.55
CA LYS A 11 -0.68 -14.47 9.73
C LYS A 11 -0.45 -13.04 10.24
N LEU A 12 -0.28 -12.08 9.33
CA LEU A 12 -0.11 -10.68 9.67
C LEU A 12 -1.40 -10.10 10.26
N SER A 13 -2.56 -10.41 9.67
CA SER A 13 -3.86 -9.92 10.11
C SER A 13 -4.43 -10.63 11.33
N GLY A 14 -3.95 -11.84 11.62
CA GLY A 14 -4.55 -12.71 12.62
C GLY A 14 -5.93 -13.25 12.19
N TRP A 15 -6.28 -13.13 10.92
CA TRP A 15 -7.57 -13.59 10.40
C TRP A 15 -7.56 -15.09 10.18
N GLU A 16 -8.74 -15.70 10.35
CA GLU A 16 -8.95 -17.09 10.00
C GLU A 16 -9.05 -17.26 8.47
N SER A 17 -8.71 -18.43 7.95
CA SER A 17 -8.69 -18.67 6.50
C SER A 17 -10.07 -18.58 5.82
N ASN A 18 -11.15 -18.64 6.60
CA ASN A 18 -12.54 -18.50 6.17
C ASN A 18 -13.10 -17.08 6.43
N THR A 19 -12.30 -16.16 6.98
CA THR A 19 -12.72 -14.76 7.16
C THR A 19 -13.02 -14.14 5.80
N LEU A 20 -14.19 -13.50 5.69
CA LEU A 20 -14.67 -12.85 4.49
C LEU A 20 -15.22 -11.46 4.82
N GLU A 21 -14.37 -10.46 4.66
CA GLU A 21 -14.68 -9.05 4.87
C GLU A 21 -15.49 -8.45 3.72
N GLU A 22 -16.13 -7.30 3.97
CA GLU A 22 -17.04 -6.71 2.99
C GLU A 22 -16.31 -6.11 1.78
N SER A 23 -15.21 -5.39 1.98
CA SER A 23 -14.57 -4.66 0.88
C SER A 23 -13.06 -4.43 1.04
N LEU A 24 -12.35 -4.57 -0.08
CA LEU A 24 -10.96 -4.16 -0.27
C LEU A 24 -10.90 -3.04 -1.32
N LEU A 25 -10.16 -1.97 -1.04
CA LEU A 25 -9.60 -1.08 -2.05
C LEU A 25 -8.09 -1.29 -2.14
N ASP A 26 -7.57 -1.66 -3.31
CA ASP A 26 -6.13 -1.76 -3.56
C ASP A 26 -5.64 -0.57 -4.39
N LEU A 27 -4.83 0.28 -3.75
CA LEU A 27 -4.28 1.48 -4.38
C LEU A 27 -3.01 1.13 -5.16
N GLY A 28 -2.96 1.53 -6.43
CA GLY A 28 -1.81 1.24 -7.29
C GLY A 28 -1.65 -0.27 -7.56
N ALA A 29 -2.75 -0.92 -7.97
CA ALA A 29 -2.83 -2.39 -8.06
C ALA A 29 -1.90 -3.01 -9.13
N GLY A 30 -1.33 -2.21 -10.04
CA GLY A 30 -0.50 -2.71 -11.13
C GLY A 30 -1.26 -3.73 -11.99
N ASP A 31 -0.67 -4.90 -12.19
CA ASP A 31 -1.28 -5.98 -12.98
C ASP A 31 -2.34 -6.80 -12.22
N GLY A 32 -2.57 -6.50 -10.94
CA GLY A 32 -3.56 -7.16 -10.08
C GLY A 32 -3.11 -8.48 -9.48
N GLU A 33 -1.84 -8.87 -9.57
CA GLU A 33 -1.35 -10.14 -9.02
C GLU A 33 -1.47 -10.19 -7.48
N VAL A 34 -1.02 -9.15 -6.78
CA VAL A 34 -1.14 -9.10 -5.31
C VAL A 34 -2.61 -8.97 -4.91
N THR A 35 -3.36 -8.12 -5.60
CA THR A 35 -4.82 -7.95 -5.42
C THR A 35 -5.55 -9.29 -5.48
N ALA A 36 -5.25 -10.14 -6.48
CA ALA A 36 -5.90 -11.45 -6.64
C ALA A 36 -5.63 -12.42 -5.48
N ARG A 37 -4.49 -12.28 -4.79
CA ARG A 37 -4.18 -13.08 -3.59
C ARG A 37 -5.03 -12.62 -2.42
N LEU A 38 -5.16 -11.30 -2.23
CA LEU A 38 -5.95 -10.68 -1.15
C LEU A 38 -7.46 -10.86 -1.36
N ALA A 39 -7.93 -10.80 -2.61
CA ALA A 39 -9.34 -10.88 -3.01
C ALA A 39 -10.10 -12.07 -2.39
N LYS A 40 -9.40 -13.15 -2.04
CA LYS A 40 -9.97 -14.33 -1.38
C LYS A 40 -10.61 -14.05 -0.02
N ALA A 41 -10.19 -12.97 0.66
CA ALA A 41 -10.72 -12.56 1.95
C ALA A 41 -11.82 -11.48 1.85
N TYR A 42 -12.28 -11.12 0.65
CA TYR A 42 -13.22 -10.00 0.47
C TYR A 42 -14.38 -10.33 -0.47
N LYS A 43 -15.58 -9.79 -0.15
CA LYS A 43 -16.76 -9.89 -1.02
C LYS A 43 -16.69 -8.98 -2.23
N ARG A 44 -16.09 -7.80 -2.08
CA ARG A 44 -15.95 -6.78 -3.13
C ARG A 44 -14.52 -6.26 -3.17
N VAL A 45 -13.95 -6.16 -4.37
CA VAL A 45 -12.59 -5.69 -4.58
C VAL A 45 -12.60 -4.56 -5.59
N TYR A 46 -12.10 -3.42 -5.14
CA TYR A 46 -11.89 -2.23 -5.93
C TYR A 46 -10.39 -1.99 -6.09
N VAL A 47 -10.00 -1.37 -7.21
CA VAL A 47 -8.60 -1.07 -7.49
C VAL A 47 -8.46 0.34 -8.06
N THR A 48 -7.31 0.97 -7.82
CA THR A 48 -6.88 2.15 -8.57
C THR A 48 -5.57 1.86 -9.29
N GLU A 49 -5.39 2.45 -10.47
CA GLU A 49 -4.17 2.31 -11.28
C GLU A 49 -4.09 3.44 -12.30
N VAL A 50 -2.91 4.05 -12.47
CA VAL A 50 -2.68 5.18 -13.39
C VAL A 50 -2.43 4.71 -14.83
N SER A 51 -1.84 3.52 -15.01
CA SER A 51 -1.52 2.99 -16.33
C SER A 51 -2.74 2.38 -17.02
N ASN A 52 -3.11 2.91 -18.18
CA ASN A 52 -4.22 2.39 -19.00
C ASN A 52 -4.04 0.90 -19.36
N THR A 53 -2.79 0.49 -19.64
CA THR A 53 -2.47 -0.92 -19.94
C THR A 53 -2.77 -1.81 -18.74
N MET A 54 -2.36 -1.38 -17.55
CA MET A 54 -2.59 -2.12 -16.31
C MET A 54 -4.08 -2.12 -15.94
N GLN A 55 -4.79 -1.00 -16.12
CA GLN A 55 -6.24 -0.96 -15.98
C GLN A 55 -6.95 -1.98 -16.90
N ASN A 56 -6.48 -2.18 -18.13
CA ASN A 56 -7.08 -3.20 -19.00
C ASN A 56 -6.86 -4.62 -18.45
N LEU A 57 -5.66 -4.93 -17.93
CA LEU A 57 -5.39 -6.21 -17.27
C LEU A 57 -6.29 -6.42 -16.04
N LEU A 58 -6.47 -5.39 -15.23
CA LEU A 58 -7.35 -5.42 -14.04
C LEU A 58 -8.81 -5.67 -14.42
N ARG A 59 -9.32 -5.02 -15.48
CA ARG A 59 -10.68 -5.28 -16.03
C ARG A 59 -10.82 -6.72 -16.52
N HIS A 60 -9.81 -7.25 -17.23
CA HIS A 60 -9.82 -8.63 -17.69
C HIS A 60 -9.82 -9.65 -16.54
N ARG A 61 -9.25 -9.30 -15.38
CA ARG A 61 -9.32 -10.09 -14.15
C ARG A 61 -10.64 -9.93 -13.39
N GLY A 62 -11.52 -9.02 -13.81
CA GLY A 62 -12.83 -8.78 -13.20
C GLY A 62 -12.81 -7.82 -12.00
N PHE A 63 -11.75 -7.02 -11.82
CA PHE A 63 -11.70 -6.01 -10.75
C PHE A 63 -12.47 -4.74 -11.15
N GLU A 64 -13.11 -4.12 -10.16
CA GLU A 64 -13.78 -2.82 -10.34
C GLU A 64 -12.77 -1.68 -10.19
N ILE A 65 -12.56 -0.91 -11.25
CA ILE A 65 -11.58 0.19 -11.26
C ILE A 65 -12.25 1.48 -10.81
N LEU A 66 -11.68 2.12 -9.79
CA LEU A 66 -12.06 3.45 -9.33
C LEU A 66 -11.10 4.52 -9.87
N PRO A 67 -11.57 5.74 -10.15
CA PRO A 67 -10.71 6.84 -10.57
C PRO A 67 -9.73 7.24 -9.46
N VAL A 68 -8.44 7.40 -9.82
CA VAL A 68 -7.37 7.79 -8.89
C VAL A 68 -7.62 9.14 -8.21
N GLU A 69 -8.36 10.04 -8.87
CA GLU A 69 -8.63 11.39 -8.38
C GLU A 69 -9.86 11.47 -7.46
N THR A 70 -10.74 10.46 -7.44
CA THR A 70 -12.05 10.59 -6.77
C THR A 70 -12.49 9.38 -5.94
N TRP A 71 -11.66 8.33 -5.85
CA TRP A 71 -11.99 7.10 -5.08
C TRP A 71 -12.34 7.36 -3.61
N TYR A 72 -11.85 8.46 -3.03
CA TYR A 72 -11.98 8.83 -1.62
C TYR A 72 -13.24 9.66 -1.29
N GLU A 73 -14.02 10.10 -2.28
CA GLU A 73 -15.08 11.09 -2.06
C GLU A 73 -16.34 10.54 -1.40
N HIS A 74 -16.76 9.31 -1.74
CA HIS A 74 -18.13 8.85 -1.47
C HIS A 74 -18.22 7.42 -0.90
N ARG A 75 -17.10 6.75 -0.66
CA ARG A 75 -17.09 5.34 -0.28
C ARG A 75 -16.21 5.12 0.94
N LYS A 76 -16.63 4.17 1.79
CA LYS A 76 -15.81 3.65 2.89
C LYS A 76 -15.44 2.19 2.61
N PHE A 77 -14.25 1.78 3.04
CA PHE A 77 -13.72 0.44 2.79
C PHE A 77 -13.29 -0.25 4.09
N ASN A 78 -13.48 -1.57 4.17
CA ASN A 78 -13.10 -2.37 5.34
C ASN A 78 -11.59 -2.61 5.39
N THR A 79 -10.96 -2.77 4.23
CA THR A 79 -9.51 -2.72 4.09
C THR A 79 -9.12 -1.81 2.93
N ILE A 80 -8.10 -1.00 3.15
CA ILE A 80 -7.41 -0.28 2.07
C ILE A 80 -5.97 -0.78 2.04
N SER A 81 -5.52 -1.33 0.91
CA SER A 81 -4.12 -1.64 0.68
C SER A 81 -3.41 -0.55 -0.11
N CYS A 82 -2.17 -0.25 0.30
CA CYS A 82 -1.29 0.72 -0.33
C CYS A 82 0.11 0.12 -0.35
N LEU A 83 0.42 -0.64 -1.40
CA LEU A 83 1.58 -1.53 -1.43
C LEU A 83 2.66 -0.98 -2.37
N ASN A 84 3.73 -0.42 -1.80
CA ASN A 84 4.85 0.17 -2.56
C ASN A 84 4.43 1.30 -3.53
N VAL A 85 3.50 2.13 -3.04
CA VAL A 85 2.99 3.31 -3.74
C VAL A 85 3.59 4.60 -3.20
N LEU A 86 3.85 4.70 -1.89
CA LEU A 86 4.24 5.95 -1.23
C LEU A 86 5.59 6.51 -1.72
N ASP A 87 6.51 5.63 -2.11
CA ASP A 87 7.81 5.99 -2.70
C ASP A 87 7.66 6.60 -4.10
N ARG A 88 6.55 6.36 -4.80
CA ARG A 88 6.25 6.91 -6.13
C ARG A 88 5.17 8.00 -6.11
N CYS A 89 4.66 8.32 -4.93
CA CYS A 89 3.58 9.27 -4.75
C CYS A 89 4.12 10.69 -4.61
N ASP A 90 3.51 11.62 -5.32
CA ASP A 90 3.88 13.04 -5.26
C ASP A 90 3.38 13.73 -3.96
N ARG A 91 2.24 13.28 -3.43
CA ARG A 91 1.62 13.81 -2.20
C ARG A 91 1.28 12.67 -1.23
N PRO A 92 2.29 11.97 -0.67
CA PRO A 92 2.08 10.78 0.14
C PRO A 92 1.32 11.04 1.45
N LEU A 93 1.42 12.23 2.05
CA LEU A 93 0.69 12.55 3.29
C LEU A 93 -0.79 12.81 2.99
N GLU A 94 -1.10 13.51 1.91
CA GLU A 94 -2.48 13.67 1.42
C GLU A 94 -3.11 12.30 1.11
N LEU A 95 -2.38 11.41 0.43
CA LEU A 95 -2.85 10.04 0.17
C LEU A 95 -3.18 9.29 1.46
N LEU A 96 -2.29 9.37 2.48
CA LEU A 96 -2.55 8.73 3.77
C LEU A 96 -3.77 9.33 4.49
N ASN A 97 -4.00 10.64 4.40
CA ASN A 97 -5.21 11.26 4.94
C ASN A 97 -6.47 10.74 4.23
N HIS A 98 -6.46 10.68 2.89
CA HIS A 98 -7.57 10.10 2.12
C HIS A 98 -7.84 8.64 2.49
N ILE A 99 -6.79 7.84 2.74
CA ILE A 99 -6.92 6.48 3.24
C ILE A 99 -7.66 6.51 4.60
N GLY A 100 -7.16 7.28 5.56
CA GLY A 100 -7.72 7.36 6.91
C GLY A 100 -9.16 7.87 6.95
N ASP A 101 -9.53 8.76 6.03
CA ASP A 101 -10.90 9.24 5.89
C ASP A 101 -11.78 8.21 5.19
N SER A 102 -11.28 7.45 4.23
CA SER A 102 -12.06 6.46 3.47
C SER A 102 -12.19 5.10 4.17
N LEU A 103 -11.69 4.95 5.40
CA LEU A 103 -11.91 3.72 6.17
C LEU A 103 -13.33 3.63 6.73
N ALA A 104 -13.91 2.44 6.64
CA ALA A 104 -15.10 2.08 7.39
C ALA A 104 -14.80 2.06 8.91
N PRO A 105 -15.82 2.11 9.79
CA PRO A 105 -15.63 1.85 11.21
C PRO A 105 -14.90 0.51 11.41
N ASN A 106 -13.85 0.51 12.23
CA ASN A 106 -12.95 -0.64 12.45
C ASN A 106 -12.19 -1.13 11.20
N GLY A 107 -12.10 -0.31 10.15
CA GLY A 107 -11.34 -0.62 8.96
C GLY A 107 -9.84 -0.74 9.21
N THR A 108 -9.17 -1.48 8.33
CA THR A 108 -7.74 -1.76 8.40
C THR A 108 -7.00 -1.17 7.19
N ILE A 109 -5.73 -0.84 7.38
CA ILE A 109 -4.82 -0.43 6.31
C ILE A 109 -3.75 -1.50 6.19
N LEU A 110 -3.54 -2.02 4.98
CA LEU A 110 -2.40 -2.87 4.66
C LEU A 110 -1.39 -2.06 3.84
N LEU A 111 -0.29 -1.66 4.45
CA LEU A 111 0.68 -0.76 3.84
C LEU A 111 2.00 -1.48 3.66
N ALA A 112 2.59 -1.40 2.46
CA ALA A 112 3.95 -1.89 2.20
C ALA A 112 4.85 -0.75 1.72
N ILE A 113 6.09 -0.74 2.16
CA ILE A 113 7.07 0.29 1.87
C ILE A 113 8.49 -0.30 1.86
N VAL A 114 9.19 -0.08 0.75
CA VAL A 114 10.58 -0.50 0.57
C VAL A 114 11.50 0.34 1.45
N LEU A 115 12.39 -0.32 2.18
CA LEU A 115 13.42 0.30 3.00
C LEU A 115 14.83 -0.10 2.53
N PRO A 116 15.82 0.81 2.56
CA PRO A 116 15.74 2.20 3.04
C PRO A 116 14.86 3.08 2.14
N PHE A 117 14.03 3.91 2.77
CA PHE A 117 13.04 4.72 2.07
C PHE A 117 13.74 5.73 1.15
N SER A 118 13.31 5.73 -0.11
CA SER A 118 13.75 6.70 -1.11
C SER A 118 12.56 7.00 -2.01
N SER A 119 12.26 8.29 -2.19
CA SER A 119 11.14 8.72 -3.03
C SER A 119 11.62 9.03 -4.45
N TYR A 120 10.80 8.66 -5.43
CA TYR A 120 11.00 8.92 -6.85
C TYR A 120 9.66 9.05 -7.57
N VAL A 121 9.29 10.27 -7.95
CA VAL A 121 8.05 10.57 -8.65
C VAL A 121 8.25 10.47 -10.15
N GLU A 122 7.61 9.48 -10.78
CA GLU A 122 7.77 9.21 -12.22
C GLU A 122 7.14 10.27 -13.13
N PHE A 123 6.01 10.86 -12.71
CA PHE A 123 5.20 11.75 -13.55
C PHE A 123 4.96 13.11 -12.90
N GLY A 124 5.00 14.19 -13.71
CA GLY A 124 4.59 15.53 -13.28
C GLY A 124 5.65 16.35 -12.50
N SER A 125 6.75 15.73 -12.08
CA SER A 125 7.88 16.41 -11.45
C SER A 125 9.09 16.50 -12.40
N LYS A 126 9.74 17.67 -12.48
CA LYS A 126 10.95 17.87 -13.31
C LYS A 126 12.22 17.32 -12.67
N ASP A 127 12.24 17.22 -11.34
CA ASP A 127 13.37 16.71 -10.57
C ASP A 127 13.05 15.38 -9.87
N HIS A 128 11.91 14.78 -10.21
CA HIS A 128 11.39 13.52 -9.65
C HIS A 128 11.19 13.55 -8.13
N LYS A 129 11.16 14.73 -7.51
CA LYS A 129 10.86 14.87 -6.08
C LYS A 129 9.37 15.01 -5.85
N PRO A 130 8.85 14.43 -4.74
CA PRO A 130 7.48 14.66 -4.32
C PRO A 130 7.30 16.06 -3.73
N ARG A 131 6.10 16.62 -3.88
CA ARG A 131 5.68 17.86 -3.24
C ARG A 131 5.51 17.73 -1.72
N GLU A 132 5.18 16.54 -1.23
CA GLU A 132 5.13 16.23 0.20
C GLU A 132 6.18 15.19 0.56
N LEU A 133 6.93 15.44 1.63
CA LEU A 133 7.96 14.52 2.09
C LEU A 133 7.41 13.62 3.21
N LEU A 134 7.59 12.31 3.04
CA LEU A 134 7.47 11.38 4.16
C LEU A 134 8.77 11.47 4.98
N HIS A 135 8.72 12.06 6.17
CA HIS A 135 9.90 12.30 7.00
C HIS A 135 10.41 11.04 7.72
N VAL A 136 10.77 10.00 6.95
CA VAL A 136 11.39 8.78 7.47
C VAL A 136 12.82 9.09 7.91
N LYS A 137 13.11 8.83 9.18
CA LYS A 137 14.43 9.02 9.81
C LYS A 137 15.09 7.69 10.09
N GLY A 138 16.41 7.68 10.18
CA GLY A 138 17.18 6.50 10.53
C GLY A 138 17.99 5.94 9.38
N SER A 139 19.01 5.17 9.75
CA SER A 139 19.99 4.57 8.84
C SER A 139 19.82 3.06 8.70
N SER A 140 19.24 2.40 9.71
CA SER A 140 18.90 0.98 9.65
C SER A 140 17.44 0.76 9.30
N PHE A 141 17.13 -0.47 8.89
CA PHE A 141 15.76 -0.92 8.65
C PHE A 141 14.87 -0.68 9.90
N GLU A 142 15.33 -1.12 11.07
CA GLU A 142 14.56 -1.02 12.32
C GLU A 142 14.35 0.44 12.76
N GLU A 143 15.34 1.32 12.54
CA GLU A 143 15.21 2.75 12.82
C GLU A 143 14.14 3.40 11.92
N GLN A 144 14.13 3.05 10.63
CA GLN A 144 13.14 3.57 9.68
C GLN A 144 11.73 3.01 9.93
N VAL A 145 11.60 1.72 10.29
CA VAL A 145 10.33 1.15 10.77
C VAL A 145 9.81 1.92 11.99
N LYS A 146 10.68 2.17 12.97
CA LYS A 146 10.32 2.95 14.15
C LYS A 146 9.90 4.38 13.79
N SER A 147 10.61 5.02 12.87
CA SER A 147 10.28 6.37 12.41
C SER A 147 8.95 6.42 11.66
N LEU A 148 8.65 5.45 10.79
CA LEU A 148 7.35 5.34 10.13
C LEU A 148 6.20 5.26 11.15
N VAL A 149 6.37 4.46 12.20
CA VAL A 149 5.34 4.32 13.23
C VAL A 149 5.16 5.61 14.03
N ILE A 150 6.25 6.21 14.53
CA ILE A 150 6.20 7.33 15.47
C ILE A 150 6.03 8.68 14.78
N ASP A 151 6.76 8.92 13.68
CA ASP A 151 6.83 10.22 13.01
C ASP A 151 5.81 10.35 11.87
N VAL A 152 5.23 9.25 11.36
CA VAL A 152 4.30 9.27 10.21
C VAL A 152 2.91 8.73 10.58
N PHE A 153 2.80 7.49 11.05
CA PHE A 153 1.50 6.86 11.29
C PHE A 153 0.80 7.41 12.54
N ASP A 154 1.52 7.53 13.66
CA ASP A 154 0.96 8.01 14.92
C ASP A 154 0.34 9.42 14.82
N PRO A 155 1.00 10.42 14.18
CA PRO A 155 0.44 11.77 14.00
C PRO A 155 -0.75 11.82 13.04
N LEU A 156 -0.85 10.87 12.10
CA LEU A 156 -2.00 10.71 11.20
C LEU A 156 -3.19 9.99 11.88
N GLY A 157 -3.06 9.65 13.16
CA GLY A 157 -4.10 8.95 13.90
C GLY A 157 -4.19 7.47 13.58
N PHE A 158 -3.12 6.86 13.08
CA PHE A 158 -3.04 5.42 12.85
C PHE A 158 -2.35 4.73 14.02
N GLU A 159 -2.85 3.54 14.36
CA GLU A 159 -2.29 2.64 15.35
C GLU A 159 -1.77 1.39 14.64
N LEU A 160 -0.54 0.99 14.97
CA LEU A 160 0.07 -0.23 14.49
C LEU A 160 -0.56 -1.46 15.18
N ILE A 161 -1.09 -2.39 14.38
CA ILE A 161 -1.58 -3.69 14.88
C ILE A 161 -0.44 -4.71 14.83
N SER A 162 0.18 -4.85 13.67
CA SER A 162 1.25 -5.83 13.42
C SER A 162 2.08 -5.37 12.22
N TRP A 163 3.29 -5.89 12.11
CA TRP A 163 4.13 -5.66 10.94
C TRP A 163 5.05 -6.84 10.68
N SER A 164 5.61 -6.89 9.47
CA SER A 164 6.60 -7.88 9.07
C SER A 164 7.65 -7.27 8.15
N ARG A 165 8.82 -7.92 8.09
CA ARG A 165 9.87 -7.67 7.11
C ARG A 165 9.83 -8.80 6.10
N VAL A 166 9.63 -8.48 4.83
CA VAL A 166 9.58 -9.43 3.72
C VAL A 166 10.58 -9.00 2.63
N PRO A 167 11.07 -9.91 1.78
CA PRO A 167 12.00 -9.52 0.73
C PRO A 167 11.28 -8.69 -0.35
N TYR A 168 11.89 -7.58 -0.74
CA TYR A 168 11.54 -6.83 -1.93
C TYR A 168 12.39 -7.29 -3.11
N LEU A 169 11.76 -7.65 -4.22
CA LEU A 169 12.43 -7.98 -5.47
C LEU A 169 11.79 -7.22 -6.61
N CYS A 170 12.57 -6.41 -7.32
CA CYS A 170 12.13 -5.72 -8.53
C CYS A 170 13.13 -5.89 -9.67
N GLU A 171 12.64 -5.68 -10.89
CA GLU A 171 13.49 -5.58 -12.07
C GLU A 171 14.51 -4.46 -11.86
N GLY A 172 15.76 -4.75 -12.18
CA GLY A 172 16.83 -3.78 -12.01
C GLY A 172 17.05 -2.92 -13.25
N ASP A 173 18.26 -2.43 -13.42
CA ASP A 173 18.66 -1.53 -14.50
C ASP A 173 19.71 -2.18 -15.41
N LEU A 174 20.35 -1.36 -16.25
CA LEU A 174 21.42 -1.81 -17.15
C LEU A 174 22.67 -2.30 -16.38
N ASN A 175 22.83 -1.96 -15.10
CA ASN A 175 23.98 -2.32 -14.27
C ASN A 175 23.72 -3.57 -13.42
N GLN A 176 22.47 -3.78 -12.99
CA GLN A 176 22.06 -4.87 -12.12
C GLN A 176 20.71 -5.42 -12.57
N SER A 177 20.61 -6.73 -12.81
CA SER A 177 19.38 -7.32 -13.39
C SER A 177 18.17 -7.32 -12.44
N TYR A 178 18.38 -7.31 -11.13
CA TYR A 178 17.33 -7.25 -10.13
C TYR A 178 17.82 -6.57 -8.87
N TYR A 179 17.04 -5.65 -8.30
CA TYR A 179 17.31 -5.13 -6.97
C TYR A 179 16.66 -6.02 -5.92
N TRP A 180 17.36 -6.22 -4.81
CA TRP A 180 16.84 -6.87 -3.62
C TRP A 180 16.99 -5.91 -2.44
N LEU A 181 15.88 -5.62 -1.78
CA LEU A 181 15.82 -4.76 -0.60
C LEU A 181 14.87 -5.41 0.41
N ASP A 182 14.62 -4.71 1.51
CA ASP A 182 13.59 -5.12 2.47
C ASP A 182 12.31 -4.35 2.20
N ASP A 183 11.18 -5.04 2.27
CA ASP A 183 9.85 -4.45 2.29
C ASP A 183 9.29 -4.56 3.71
N ALA A 184 8.84 -3.44 4.26
CA ALA A 184 8.16 -3.39 5.55
C ALA A 184 6.65 -3.37 5.31
N VAL A 185 5.97 -4.44 5.72
CA VAL A 185 4.52 -4.58 5.57
C VAL A 185 3.85 -4.36 6.92
N PHE A 186 2.96 -3.38 6.99
CA PHE A 186 2.25 -2.94 8.17
C PHE A 186 0.76 -3.23 8.05
N LEU A 187 0.16 -3.67 9.15
CA LEU A 187 -1.27 -3.64 9.35
C LEU A 187 -1.59 -2.55 10.38
N LEU A 188 -2.39 -1.58 9.97
CA LEU A 188 -2.77 -0.42 10.78
C LEU A 188 -4.29 -0.36 10.93
N LYS A 189 -4.75 0.41 11.92
CA LYS A 189 -6.15 0.87 12.05
C LYS A 189 -6.17 2.34 12.45
N LYS A 190 -7.33 2.99 12.32
CA LYS A 190 -7.53 4.33 12.89
C LYS A 190 -7.61 4.24 14.43
N LYS A 191 -6.98 5.17 15.13
CA LYS A 191 -7.16 5.36 16.58
C LYS A 191 -8.61 5.76 16.86
N MET A 192 -9.13 5.27 17.99
CA MET A 192 -10.46 5.65 18.50
C MET A 192 -10.43 7.04 19.11
#